data_AF-A0A3B3ISN0-F1
#
_entry.id   AF-A0A3B3ISN0-F1
#
_cell.length_a   1.000
_cell.length_b   1.000
_cell.length_c   1.000
_cell.angle_alpha   90.00
_cell.angle_beta   90.00
_cell.angle_gamma   90.00
#
_symmetry.space_group_name_H-M   'P 1'
#
loop_
_entity.id
_entity.type
_entity.pdbx_description
1 polymer ?
#
loop_
_entity_poly.entity_id
_entity_poly.type
_entity_poly.pdbx_seq_one_letter_code
_entity_poly.pdbx_strand_id
1 'polypeptide(L)'
;MLWFSGVGALAERYCRRSPGITCCVLLLLNCSGVPMSLASSFLTGSVAKCENEGEVLQIPFITDNPCIMCVCLNKEVTCKREKCPVLSRDCALAIKQRGACCEQCKGCTYEGNTYNSSFKWQSPAEPCVLRQCQEGVVTESGVRCVVHCKNPLEHLGMCCPTCPGCVFEGVQYQEGEEFQPEGSKCTKCSCTSPAFARCLEIPTTTLLTVGHLTFRGRVSTF
;
A
#
# COMPACT_ATOMS: atom_id res chain seq x y z
N MET A 1 -14.98 -4.82 -46.75
CA MET A 1 -13.98 -5.91 -46.65
C MET A 1 -14.29 -6.68 -45.38
N LEU A 2 -14.72 -7.93 -45.57
CA LEU A 2 -15.25 -8.91 -44.60
C LEU A 2 -14.11 -9.36 -43.65
N TRP A 3 -14.24 -9.35 -42.33
CA TRP A 3 -14.99 -10.22 -41.39
C TRP A 3 -14.22 -11.46 -40.89
N PHE A 4 -14.28 -11.64 -39.56
CA PHE A 4 -14.07 -12.85 -38.72
C PHE A 4 -12.65 -13.35 -38.44
N SER A 5 -12.33 -14.12 -37.39
CA SER A 5 -12.84 -14.42 -36.02
C SER A 5 -11.99 -15.60 -35.53
N GLY A 6 -11.81 -15.75 -34.21
CA GLY A 6 -12.10 -17.05 -33.59
C GLY A 6 -10.95 -17.95 -33.07
N VAL A 7 -10.83 -18.00 -31.74
CA VAL A 7 -10.88 -19.18 -30.82
C VAL A 7 -10.21 -20.52 -31.22
N GLY A 8 -9.32 -21.03 -30.34
CA GLY A 8 -9.54 -22.34 -29.67
C GLY A 8 -8.80 -23.62 -30.11
N ALA A 9 -8.12 -24.22 -29.12
CA ALA A 9 -8.07 -25.65 -28.77
C ALA A 9 -7.19 -26.68 -29.55
N LEU A 10 -6.25 -27.26 -28.77
CA LEU A 10 -5.76 -28.65 -28.67
C LEU A 10 -6.16 -29.69 -29.75
N ALA A 11 -5.18 -30.47 -30.25
CA ALA A 11 -5.21 -31.95 -30.24
C ALA A 11 -3.92 -32.57 -30.81
N GLU A 12 -3.45 -33.62 -30.13
CA GLU A 12 -2.44 -34.59 -30.57
C GLU A 12 -2.79 -35.28 -31.90
N ARG A 13 -1.79 -35.84 -32.61
CA ARG A 13 -1.71 -37.28 -32.99
C ARG A 13 -0.63 -37.59 -34.05
N TYR A 14 0.13 -38.65 -33.75
CA TYR A 14 0.64 -39.71 -34.64
C TYR A 14 1.62 -39.36 -35.78
N CYS A 15 2.92 -39.59 -35.53
CA CYS A 15 3.86 -39.90 -36.61
C CYS A 15 3.75 -41.38 -37.01
N ARG A 16 3.25 -41.53 -38.24
CA ARG A 16 2.99 -42.74 -39.02
C ARG A 16 4.28 -43.53 -39.29
N ARG A 17 4.22 -44.85 -39.08
CA ARG A 17 5.25 -45.84 -39.43
C ARG A 17 4.81 -46.68 -40.64
N SER A 18 5.80 -47.10 -41.44
CA SER A 18 5.81 -48.05 -42.58
C SER A 18 5.64 -47.49 -44.00
N PRO A 19 6.07 -48.22 -45.06
CA PRO A 19 6.85 -49.50 -45.15
C PRO A 19 8.13 -49.32 -46.02
N GLY A 20 9.08 -50.24 -46.26
CA GLY A 20 9.33 -51.63 -45.91
C GLY A 20 10.60 -52.12 -46.67
N ILE A 21 11.32 -53.06 -46.06
CA ILE A 21 12.09 -54.18 -46.66
C ILE A 21 13.32 -53.84 -47.55
N THR A 22 14.53 -54.05 -47.01
CA THR A 22 15.51 -54.99 -47.62
C THR A 22 16.44 -55.53 -46.52
N CYS A 23 16.50 -56.86 -46.45
CA CYS A 23 17.31 -57.62 -45.51
C CYS A 23 18.78 -57.67 -45.95
N CYS A 24 19.62 -57.87 -44.94
CA CYS A 24 20.78 -58.76 -44.98
C CYS A 24 22.12 -58.14 -45.40
N VAL A 25 23.14 -58.58 -44.67
CA VAL A 25 24.59 -58.35 -44.86
C VAL A 25 25.12 -57.03 -44.29
N LEU A 26 25.48 -57.06 -43.01
CA LEU A 26 26.86 -56.83 -42.55
C LEU A 26 26.95 -57.24 -41.07
N LEU A 27 27.33 -58.51 -40.87
CA LEU A 27 27.81 -59.03 -39.59
C LEU A 27 29.22 -58.49 -39.32
N LEU A 28 29.53 -58.35 -38.02
CA LEU A 28 30.87 -58.27 -37.40
C LEU A 28 31.51 -56.88 -37.25
N LEU A 29 31.07 -56.11 -36.26
CA LEU A 29 31.99 -55.37 -35.39
C LEU A 29 31.59 -55.58 -33.93
N ASN A 30 32.31 -56.50 -33.30
CA ASN A 30 32.28 -56.78 -31.87
C ASN A 30 33.35 -55.92 -31.18
N CYS A 31 33.11 -55.60 -29.90
CA CYS A 31 33.96 -54.88 -28.95
C CYS A 31 34.04 -53.36 -29.22
N SER A 32 33.61 -52.48 -28.31
CA SER A 32 33.58 -52.55 -26.86
C SER A 32 32.28 -51.97 -26.34
N GLY A 33 31.45 -52.81 -25.73
CA GLY A 33 30.51 -52.33 -24.71
C GLY A 33 31.34 -51.78 -23.56
N VAL A 34 31.75 -50.51 -23.66
CA VAL A 34 32.10 -49.77 -22.45
C VAL A 34 30.80 -49.74 -21.68
N PRO A 35 30.71 -50.33 -20.47
CA PRO A 35 29.54 -50.11 -19.65
C PRO A 35 29.48 -48.60 -19.46
N MET A 36 28.46 -47.95 -20.02
CA MET A 36 28.13 -46.59 -19.67
C MET A 36 27.72 -46.69 -18.20
N SER A 37 28.72 -46.52 -17.34
CA SER A 37 28.53 -46.48 -15.91
C SER A 37 27.62 -45.27 -15.68
N LEU A 38 26.32 -45.54 -15.55
CA LEU A 38 25.43 -44.67 -14.82
C LEU A 38 25.92 -44.73 -13.39
N ALA A 39 27.01 -44.01 -13.11
CA ALA A 39 27.39 -43.65 -11.76
C ALA A 39 26.35 -42.67 -11.25
N SER A 40 25.16 -43.18 -10.93
CA SER A 40 24.32 -42.59 -9.92
C SER A 40 25.04 -42.86 -8.61
N SER A 41 26.04 -42.05 -8.31
CA SER A 41 26.58 -41.91 -6.96
C SER A 41 25.45 -41.34 -6.10
N PHE A 42 24.56 -42.21 -5.64
CA PHE A 42 23.50 -41.87 -4.70
C PHE A 42 24.19 -41.47 -3.39
N LEU A 43 24.19 -40.17 -3.12
CA LEU A 43 24.72 -39.63 -1.87
C LEU A 43 23.94 -40.25 -0.71
N THR A 44 24.65 -40.99 0.16
CA THR A 44 24.07 -41.59 1.36
C THR A 44 24.49 -40.73 2.56
N GLY A 45 23.55 -40.41 3.45
CA GLY A 45 23.80 -39.58 4.63
C GLY A 45 22.87 -39.89 5.79
N SER A 46 23.25 -39.46 7.00
CA SER A 46 22.49 -39.64 8.24
C SER A 46 22.25 -38.29 8.93
N VAL A 47 21.22 -38.21 9.77
CA VAL A 47 20.89 -36.99 10.53
C VAL A 47 21.93 -36.77 11.64
N ALA A 48 22.48 -35.55 11.70
CA ALA A 48 23.43 -35.17 12.75
C ALA A 48 22.72 -35.01 14.11
N LYS A 49 23.40 -35.41 15.18
CA LYS A 49 22.90 -35.34 16.57
C LYS A 49 23.58 -34.20 17.34
N CYS A 50 22.90 -33.72 18.37
CA CYS A 50 23.36 -32.63 19.24
C CYS A 50 22.90 -32.85 20.69
N GLU A 51 23.53 -32.18 21.64
CA GLU A 51 23.34 -32.44 23.09
C GLU A 51 22.43 -31.42 23.77
N ASN A 52 22.63 -30.12 23.50
CA ASN A 52 21.95 -29.05 24.21
C ASN A 52 20.74 -28.55 23.41
N GLU A 53 19.53 -28.79 23.91
CA GLU A 53 18.30 -28.29 23.29
C GLU A 53 18.30 -26.76 23.17
N GLY A 54 17.99 -26.24 21.99
CA GLY A 54 17.97 -24.80 21.70
C GLY A 54 19.33 -24.17 21.38
N GLU A 55 20.43 -24.94 21.41
CA GLU A 55 21.76 -24.43 21.05
C GLU A 55 21.84 -24.05 19.56
N VAL A 56 22.36 -22.86 19.28
CA VAL A 56 22.69 -22.43 17.91
C VAL A 56 24.04 -23.02 17.51
N LEU A 57 24.03 -23.89 16.52
CA LEU A 57 25.19 -24.66 16.12
C LEU A 57 26.00 -23.93 15.05
N GLN A 58 27.32 -23.88 15.22
CA GLN A 58 28.26 -23.40 14.20
C GLN A 58 28.83 -24.58 13.44
N ILE A 59 28.33 -24.83 12.23
CA ILE A 59 28.73 -25.95 11.38
C ILE A 59 29.55 -25.39 10.22
N PRO A 60 30.85 -25.70 10.14
CA PRO A 60 31.73 -25.25 9.05
C PRO A 60 31.11 -25.56 7.69
N PHE A 61 31.24 -24.62 6.74
CA PHE A 61 30.70 -24.66 5.38
C PHE A 61 29.16 -24.60 5.26
N ILE A 62 28.43 -24.66 6.37
CA ILE A 62 26.96 -24.56 6.41
C ILE A 62 26.52 -23.22 6.99
N THR A 63 26.92 -22.91 8.24
CA THR A 63 26.56 -21.67 8.92
C THR A 63 27.50 -20.51 8.62
N ASP A 64 28.52 -20.73 7.79
CA ASP A 64 29.27 -19.66 7.11
C ASP A 64 28.37 -18.84 6.17
N ASN A 65 27.27 -19.44 5.71
CA ASN A 65 26.23 -18.72 5.00
C ASN A 65 25.29 -18.04 6.03
N PRO A 66 25.24 -16.69 6.10
CA PRO A 66 24.42 -15.98 7.08
C PRO A 66 22.91 -16.20 6.91
N CYS A 67 22.47 -16.82 5.81
CA CYS A 67 21.08 -17.19 5.59
C CYS A 67 20.69 -18.56 6.16
N ILE A 68 21.65 -19.35 6.65
CA ILE A 68 21.38 -20.68 7.20
C ILE A 68 21.66 -20.63 8.69
N MET A 69 20.62 -20.92 9.49
CA MET A 69 20.74 -21.06 10.93
C MET A 69 20.36 -22.47 11.33
N CYS A 70 21.22 -23.10 12.14
CA CYS A 70 21.01 -24.44 12.66
C CYS A 70 20.83 -24.39 14.16
N VAL A 71 19.81 -25.09 14.65
CA VAL A 71 19.48 -25.19 16.07
C VAL A 71 19.30 -26.65 16.45
N CYS A 72 19.74 -27.01 17.65
CA CYS A 72 19.47 -28.33 18.20
C CYS A 72 18.02 -28.44 18.65
N LEU A 73 17.25 -29.36 18.04
CA LEU A 73 15.87 -29.65 18.40
C LEU A 73 15.68 -31.17 18.49
N ASN A 74 15.16 -31.66 19.60
CA ASN A 74 14.94 -33.09 19.83
C ASN A 74 16.22 -33.94 19.63
N LYS A 75 17.36 -33.45 20.09
CA LYS A 75 18.70 -34.03 19.90
C LYS A 75 19.14 -34.18 18.44
N GLU A 76 18.50 -33.49 17.52
CA GLU A 76 18.82 -33.47 16.10
C GLU A 76 19.15 -32.05 15.63
N VAL A 77 20.11 -31.96 14.73
CA VAL A 77 20.49 -30.70 14.10
C VAL A 77 19.42 -30.32 13.08
N THR A 78 18.68 -29.24 13.38
CA THR A 78 17.66 -28.70 12.47
C THR A 78 18.12 -27.37 11.89
N CYS A 79 18.33 -27.32 10.58
CA CYS A 79 18.74 -26.11 9.88
C CYS A 79 17.58 -25.48 9.10
N LYS A 80 17.44 -24.16 9.20
CA LYS A 80 16.48 -23.37 8.44
C LYS A 80 17.21 -22.35 7.59
N ARG A 81 16.78 -22.24 6.32
CA ARG A 81 17.22 -21.19 5.41
C ARG A 81 16.23 -20.03 5.41
N GLU A 82 16.70 -18.83 5.69
CA GLU A 82 15.93 -17.61 5.56
C GLU A 82 15.67 -17.28 4.08
N LYS A 83 14.45 -16.82 3.78
CA LYS A 83 14.07 -16.34 2.45
C LYS A 83 14.04 -14.82 2.49
N CYS A 84 14.79 -14.18 1.59
CA CYS A 84 14.83 -12.73 1.54
C CYS A 84 13.56 -12.14 0.95
N PRO A 85 13.06 -11.02 1.50
CA PRO A 85 11.96 -10.28 0.90
C PRO A 85 12.40 -9.69 -0.44
N VAL A 86 11.44 -9.53 -1.35
CA VAL A 86 11.69 -8.83 -2.62
C VAL A 86 11.77 -7.33 -2.31
N LEU A 87 12.88 -6.70 -2.69
CA LEU A 87 13.06 -5.26 -2.54
C LEU A 87 12.13 -4.50 -3.50
N SER A 88 11.74 -3.28 -3.11
CA SER A 88 10.92 -2.42 -3.96
C SER A 88 11.62 -2.12 -5.29
N ARG A 89 10.84 -1.98 -6.38
CA ARG A 89 11.40 -1.59 -7.68
C ARG A 89 11.94 -0.16 -7.69
N ASP A 90 11.47 0.67 -6.77
CA ASP A 90 11.93 2.06 -6.62
C ASP A 90 13.23 2.16 -5.81
N CYS A 91 13.80 1.02 -5.38
CA CYS A 91 15.04 0.96 -4.64
C CYS A 91 16.24 1.14 -5.57
N ALA A 92 16.79 2.36 -5.63
CA ALA A 92 18.00 2.64 -6.39
C ALA A 92 19.28 2.06 -5.76
N LEU A 93 19.31 1.84 -4.44
CA LEU A 93 20.50 1.38 -3.71
C LEU A 93 20.14 0.41 -2.59
N ALA A 94 20.54 -0.85 -2.78
CA ALA A 94 20.49 -1.90 -1.77
C ALA A 94 21.85 -2.08 -1.08
N ILE A 95 21.84 -2.36 0.21
CA ILE A 95 23.02 -2.63 1.02
C ILE A 95 22.84 -3.97 1.74
N LYS A 96 23.86 -4.83 1.66
CA LYS A 96 23.97 -6.02 2.48
C LYS A 96 24.99 -5.78 3.59
N GLN A 97 24.51 -5.72 4.83
CA GLN A 97 25.40 -5.57 5.99
C GLN A 97 26.26 -6.83 6.17
N ARG A 98 27.47 -6.65 6.72
CA ARG A 98 28.37 -7.78 6.98
C ARG A 98 27.72 -8.73 7.99
N GLY A 99 27.61 -10.01 7.63
CA GLY A 99 26.96 -11.03 8.44
C GLY A 99 25.42 -11.08 8.31
N ALA A 100 24.79 -10.19 7.53
CA ALA A 100 23.36 -10.27 7.25
C ALA A 100 23.07 -11.27 6.12
N CYS A 101 21.94 -11.97 6.20
CA CYS A 101 21.45 -12.81 5.11
C CYS A 101 21.01 -11.97 3.90
N CYS A 102 20.14 -10.99 4.16
CA CYS A 102 19.43 -10.25 3.14
C CYS A 102 19.96 -8.83 2.99
N GLU A 103 19.88 -8.34 1.76
CA GLU A 103 20.06 -6.93 1.46
C GLU A 103 18.79 -6.14 1.79
N GLN A 104 18.98 -4.86 2.11
CA GLN A 104 17.91 -3.92 2.41
C GLN A 104 18.18 -2.61 1.67
N CYS A 105 17.12 -1.88 1.29
CA CYS A 105 17.28 -0.56 0.72
C CYS A 105 17.94 0.38 1.72
N LYS A 106 18.89 1.19 1.24
CA LYS A 106 19.65 2.09 2.09
C LYS A 106 18.72 3.06 2.83
N GLY A 107 18.76 3.02 4.16
CA GLY A 107 18.05 3.99 5.00
C GLY A 107 18.78 5.35 5.06
N CYS A 108 18.14 6.32 5.69
CA CYS A 108 18.66 7.68 5.87
C CYS A 108 18.99 7.93 7.34
N THR A 109 19.96 8.80 7.58
CA THR A 109 20.23 9.34 8.91
C THR A 109 19.91 10.82 8.90
N TYR A 110 19.03 11.26 9.79
CA TYR A 110 18.59 12.66 9.89
C TYR A 110 18.44 13.04 11.36
N GLU A 111 19.12 14.12 11.76
CA GLU A 111 19.14 14.61 13.16
C GLU A 111 19.46 13.53 14.20
N GLY A 112 20.38 12.61 13.87
CA GLY A 112 20.76 11.49 14.74
C GLY A 112 19.80 10.30 14.75
N ASN A 113 18.63 10.40 14.09
CA ASN A 113 17.67 9.31 13.93
C ASN A 113 17.90 8.54 12.63
N THR A 114 17.60 7.25 12.63
CA THR A 114 17.70 6.39 11.43
C THR A 114 16.31 6.05 10.91
N TYR A 115 16.12 6.22 9.60
CA TYR A 115 14.85 6.00 8.91
C TYR A 115 15.04 4.97 7.79
N ASN A 116 14.10 4.03 7.67
CA ASN A 116 14.09 3.07 6.57
C ASN A 116 13.80 3.77 5.24
N SER A 117 14.24 3.17 4.13
CA SER A 117 13.86 3.70 2.81
C SER A 117 12.34 3.71 2.63
N SER A 118 11.84 4.69 1.91
CA SER A 118 10.43 5.03 1.69
C SER A 118 9.65 5.48 2.93
N PHE A 119 10.30 5.63 4.08
CA PHE A 119 9.64 6.13 5.28
C PHE A 119 9.35 7.64 5.18
N LYS A 120 8.16 8.04 5.63
CA LYS A 120 7.68 9.43 5.62
C LYS A 120 7.39 9.89 7.04
N TRP A 121 7.80 11.10 7.39
CA TRP A 121 7.56 11.67 8.72
C TRP A 121 7.40 13.19 8.69
N GLN A 122 6.80 13.70 9.77
CA GLN A 122 6.65 15.13 10.06
C GLN A 122 7.07 15.36 11.52
N SER A 123 7.54 16.57 11.83
CA SER A 123 7.85 16.95 13.21
C SER A 123 6.67 17.73 13.82
N PRO A 124 6.40 17.60 15.13
CA PRO A 124 5.37 18.43 15.78
C PRO A 124 5.69 19.93 15.74
N ALA A 125 6.97 20.29 15.64
CA ALA A 125 7.43 21.67 15.51
C ALA A 125 7.17 22.25 14.11
N GLU A 126 7.19 21.41 13.08
CA GLU A 126 6.99 21.78 11.68
C GLU A 126 5.96 20.84 11.01
N PRO A 127 4.68 20.91 11.40
CA PRO A 127 3.66 19.98 10.90
C PRO A 127 3.42 20.10 9.38
N CYS A 128 3.79 21.22 8.78
CA CYS A 128 3.68 21.43 7.33
C CYS A 128 4.85 20.89 6.51
N VAL A 129 5.88 20.36 7.17
CA VAL A 129 7.08 19.89 6.50
C VAL A 129 7.07 18.37 6.47
N LEU A 130 6.77 17.80 5.30
CA LEU A 130 6.82 16.36 5.08
C LEU A 130 8.21 15.95 4.59
N ARG A 131 8.85 15.10 5.39
CA ARG A 131 10.15 14.50 5.08
C ARG A 131 9.94 13.07 4.63
N GLN A 132 10.73 12.64 3.65
CA GLN A 132 10.74 11.28 3.14
C GLN A 132 12.17 10.81 2.97
N CYS A 133 12.46 9.58 3.40
CA CYS A 133 13.71 8.91 3.12
C CYS A 133 13.58 8.10 1.83
N GLN A 134 14.52 8.27 0.91
CA GLN A 134 14.59 7.53 -0.33
C GLN A 134 16.05 7.14 -0.58
N GLU A 135 16.39 5.87 -0.34
CA GLU A 135 17.70 5.25 -0.58
C GLU A 135 18.91 6.04 -0.04
N GLY A 136 18.78 6.61 1.16
CA GLY A 136 19.82 7.39 1.83
C GLY A 136 19.78 8.90 1.59
N VAL A 137 18.80 9.37 0.83
CA VAL A 137 18.52 10.80 0.64
C VAL A 137 17.24 11.16 1.39
N VAL A 138 17.29 12.22 2.19
CA VAL A 138 16.09 12.81 2.79
C VAL A 138 15.59 13.92 1.89
N THR A 139 14.38 13.76 1.37
CA THR A 139 13.68 14.79 0.62
C THR A 139 12.68 15.49 1.52
N GLU A 140 12.60 16.81 1.40
CA GLU A 140 11.67 17.64 2.15
C GLU A 140 10.65 18.28 1.20
N SER A 141 9.39 18.31 1.62
CA SER A 141 8.29 18.89 0.86
C SER A 141 7.37 19.69 1.79
N GLY A 142 7.03 20.91 1.38
CA GLY A 142 6.11 21.77 2.13
C GLY A 142 4.66 21.53 1.71
N VAL A 143 3.79 21.29 2.70
CA VAL A 143 2.34 21.26 2.52
C VAL A 143 1.83 22.69 2.40
N ARG A 144 1.04 22.97 1.35
CA ARG A 144 0.34 24.25 1.17
C ARG A 144 -1.16 24.02 1.27
N CYS A 145 -1.79 24.73 2.19
CA CYS A 145 -3.22 24.61 2.45
C CYS A 145 -3.99 25.62 1.58
N VAL A 146 -5.07 25.16 0.96
CA VAL A 146 -6.03 26.03 0.28
C VAL A 146 -7.23 26.20 1.20
N VAL A 147 -7.53 27.45 1.57
CA VAL A 147 -8.59 27.80 2.53
C VAL A 147 -9.59 28.70 1.83
N HIS A 148 -10.87 28.35 1.92
CA HIS A 148 -11.96 29.07 1.24
C HIS A 148 -12.88 29.86 2.17
N CYS A 149 -12.71 29.74 3.49
CA CYS A 149 -13.47 30.52 4.47
C CYS A 149 -12.80 31.85 4.82
N LYS A 150 -13.56 32.78 5.38
CA LYS A 150 -13.03 34.09 5.80
C LYS A 150 -12.28 34.00 7.13
N ASN A 151 -12.68 33.07 8.02
CA ASN A 151 -12.14 32.97 9.37
C ASN A 151 -11.61 31.56 9.68
N PRO A 152 -10.47 31.16 9.09
CA PRO A 152 -9.82 29.90 9.43
C PRO A 152 -9.37 29.85 10.89
N LEU A 153 -9.54 28.68 11.51
CA LEU A 153 -9.05 28.38 12.84
C LEU A 153 -7.80 27.50 12.76
N GLU A 154 -6.70 27.99 13.31
CA GLU A 154 -5.45 27.25 13.45
C GLU A 154 -5.50 26.32 14.67
N HIS A 155 -4.85 25.16 14.55
CA HIS A 155 -4.79 24.16 15.62
C HIS A 155 -3.33 23.79 15.91
N LEU A 156 -3.00 23.72 17.19
CA LEU A 156 -1.66 23.32 17.63
C LEU A 156 -1.32 21.91 17.12
N GLY A 157 -0.18 21.77 16.45
CA GLY A 157 0.31 20.51 15.91
C GLY A 157 -0.32 20.05 14.60
N MET A 158 -1.25 20.82 14.01
CA MET A 158 -1.77 20.57 12.66
C MET A 158 -1.18 21.56 11.66
N CYS A 159 -0.91 21.10 10.44
CA CYS A 159 -0.41 21.98 9.39
C CYS A 159 -1.48 22.94 8.87
N CYS A 160 -2.65 22.40 8.52
CA CYS A 160 -3.69 23.18 7.86
C CYS A 160 -4.74 23.67 8.86
N PRO A 161 -5.18 24.92 8.75
CA PRO A 161 -6.30 25.40 9.53
C PRO A 161 -7.60 24.76 9.04
N THR A 162 -8.61 24.78 9.89
CA THR A 162 -9.96 24.32 9.56
C THR A 162 -10.92 25.50 9.49
N CYS A 163 -11.98 25.39 8.71
CA CYS A 163 -13.07 26.37 8.70
C CYS A 163 -14.17 25.91 9.66
N PRO A 164 -14.23 26.41 10.90
CA PRO A 164 -15.29 26.05 11.82
C PRO A 164 -16.64 26.59 11.32
N GLY A 165 -17.64 25.73 11.32
CA GLY A 165 -19.02 26.11 11.06
C GLY A 165 -19.67 26.86 12.23
N CYS A 166 -20.97 27.08 12.11
CA CYS A 166 -21.83 27.53 13.21
C CYS A 166 -22.81 26.43 13.59
N VAL A 167 -23.31 26.48 14.82
CA VAL A 167 -24.37 25.58 15.29
C VAL A 167 -25.61 26.42 15.52
N PHE A 168 -26.72 26.03 14.90
CA PHE A 168 -28.03 26.66 15.08
C PHE A 168 -29.06 25.59 15.40
N GLU A 169 -29.76 25.72 16.53
CA GLU A 169 -30.73 24.74 17.05
C GLU A 169 -30.20 23.29 17.13
N GLY A 170 -28.90 23.15 17.42
CA GLY A 170 -28.24 21.84 17.51
C GLY A 170 -27.79 21.24 16.18
N VAL A 171 -28.04 21.91 15.06
CA VAL A 171 -27.58 21.52 13.71
C VAL A 171 -26.33 22.31 13.34
N GLN A 172 -25.33 21.63 12.77
CA GLN A 172 -24.07 22.23 12.35
C GLN A 172 -24.13 22.65 10.87
N TYR A 173 -23.74 23.90 10.59
CA TYR A 173 -23.74 24.50 9.25
C TYR A 173 -22.33 25.00 8.91
N GLN A 174 -21.92 24.90 7.66
CA GLN A 174 -20.61 25.38 7.19
C GLN A 174 -20.57 26.92 7.13
N GLU A 175 -19.39 27.52 7.29
CA GLU A 175 -19.22 28.98 7.13
C GLU A 175 -19.63 29.41 5.71
N GLY A 176 -20.56 30.36 5.61
CA GLY A 176 -21.17 30.81 4.36
C GLY A 176 -22.41 30.03 3.93
N GLU A 177 -22.76 28.93 4.61
CA GLU A 177 -23.97 28.15 4.31
C GLU A 177 -25.23 28.95 4.66
N GLU A 178 -26.22 28.90 3.75
CA GLU A 178 -27.53 29.49 3.94
C GLU A 178 -28.58 28.39 4.14
N PHE A 179 -29.40 28.52 5.18
CA PHE A 179 -30.40 27.53 5.55
C PHE A 179 -31.72 28.18 6.00
N GLN A 180 -32.78 27.39 6.05
CA GLN A 180 -34.11 27.79 6.49
C GLN A 180 -34.49 26.92 7.70
N PRO A 181 -34.74 27.50 8.89
CA PRO A 181 -35.05 26.70 10.09
C PRO A 181 -36.35 25.91 9.95
N GLU A 182 -36.39 24.73 10.55
CA GLU A 182 -37.57 23.88 10.57
C GLU A 182 -38.64 24.51 11.48
N GLY A 183 -39.71 25.05 10.88
CA GLY A 183 -40.79 25.73 11.60
C GLY A 183 -40.96 27.21 11.25
N SER A 184 -40.01 27.82 10.53
CA SER A 184 -40.13 29.21 10.06
C SER A 184 -39.88 29.34 8.55
N LYS A 185 -40.97 29.23 7.76
CA LYS A 185 -40.91 29.42 6.28
C LYS A 185 -40.51 30.84 5.85
N CYS A 186 -40.54 31.77 6.79
CA CYS A 186 -40.24 33.18 6.57
C CYS A 186 -38.86 33.57 7.08
N THR A 187 -38.01 32.65 7.52
CA THR A 187 -36.70 33.00 8.11
C THR A 187 -35.59 32.38 7.29
N LYS A 188 -34.63 33.19 6.84
CA LYS A 188 -33.41 32.72 6.19
C LYS A 188 -32.23 33.01 7.09
N CYS A 189 -31.45 31.99 7.42
CA CYS A 189 -30.24 32.12 8.21
C CYS A 189 -29.00 31.90 7.33
N SER A 190 -27.92 32.61 7.66
CA SER A 190 -26.61 32.44 7.03
C SER A 190 -25.54 32.33 8.09
N CYS A 191 -24.69 31.31 7.95
CA CYS A 191 -23.54 31.11 8.81
C CYS A 191 -22.45 32.14 8.49
N THR A 192 -22.23 33.12 9.38
CA THR A 192 -21.40 34.29 9.06
C THR A 192 -20.03 34.28 9.75
N SER A 193 -19.87 33.55 10.85
CA SER A 193 -18.60 33.40 11.57
C SER A 193 -18.62 32.13 12.43
N PRO A 194 -17.48 31.70 13.00
CA PRO A 194 -17.41 30.52 13.86
C PRO A 194 -18.45 30.65 14.99
N ALA A 195 -19.37 29.71 15.09
CA ALA A 195 -20.45 29.71 16.07
C ALA A 195 -21.49 30.86 16.00
N PHE A 196 -21.58 31.64 14.90
CA PHE A 196 -22.61 32.67 14.73
C PHE A 196 -23.41 32.51 13.43
N ALA A 197 -24.71 32.27 13.58
CA ALA A 197 -25.68 32.30 12.48
C ALA A 197 -26.47 33.62 12.51
N ARG A 198 -26.55 34.31 11.37
CA ARG A 198 -27.34 35.53 11.20
C ARG A 198 -28.64 35.18 10.50
N CYS A 199 -29.77 35.41 11.16
CA CYS A 199 -31.09 35.16 10.60
C CYS A 199 -31.79 36.46 10.20
N LEU A 200 -32.51 36.42 9.08
CA LEU A 200 -33.30 37.51 8.52
C LEU A 200 -34.70 37.00 8.20
N GLU A 201 -35.72 37.79 8.56
CA GLU A 201 -37.08 37.52 8.14
C GLU A 201 -37.27 37.94 6.67
N ILE A 202 -37.69 36.99 5.85
CA ILE A 202 -38.15 37.21 4.49
C ILE A 202 -39.57 37.78 4.57
N PRO A 203 -39.82 39.02 4.09
CA PRO A 203 -41.17 39.57 4.08
C PRO A 203 -42.06 38.70 3.18
N THR A 204 -43.04 38.03 3.78
CA THR A 204 -44.05 37.30 3.02
C THR A 204 -45.07 38.29 2.47
N THR A 205 -45.40 38.13 1.18
CA THR A 205 -46.49 38.91 0.57
C THR A 205 -47.77 38.14 0.84
N THR A 206 -48.49 38.51 1.89
CA THR A 206 -49.78 37.90 2.20
C THR A 206 -50.84 38.55 1.32
N LEU A 207 -51.49 37.75 0.47
CA LEU A 207 -52.69 38.17 -0.24
C LEU A 207 -53.85 38.13 0.75
N LEU A 208 -54.25 39.29 1.28
CA LEU A 208 -55.45 39.40 2.11
C LEU A 208 -56.65 39.53 1.19
N THR A 209 -57.51 38.51 1.17
CA THR A 209 -58.81 38.55 0.47
C THR A 209 -59.88 39.04 1.43
N VAL A 210 -60.42 40.23 1.20
CA VAL A 210 -61.59 40.76 1.92
C VAL A 210 -62.74 40.83 0.90
N GLY A 211 -63.69 39.91 1.00
CA GLY A 211 -64.71 39.74 -0.03
C GLY A 211 -64.10 39.35 -1.39
N HIS A 212 -64.40 40.10 -2.44
CA HIS A 212 -63.90 39.87 -3.81
C HIS A 212 -62.63 40.68 -4.15
N LEU A 213 -62.06 41.40 -3.18
CA LEU A 213 -60.91 42.28 -3.34
C LEU A 213 -59.66 41.63 -2.74
N THR A 214 -58.58 41.58 -3.53
CA THR A 214 -57.29 41.04 -3.11
C THR A 214 -56.31 42.18 -2.84
N PHE A 215 -55.88 42.35 -1.60
CA PHE A 215 -54.90 43.35 -1.21
C PHE A 215 -53.52 42.70 -1.06
N ARG A 216 -52.48 43.29 -1.68
CA ARG A 216 -51.07 42.95 -1.41
C ARG A 216 -50.60 43.73 -0.18
N GLY A 217 -50.52 43.06 0.97
CA GLY A 217 -49.90 43.62 2.18
C GLY A 217 -48.52 43.01 2.41
N ARG A 218 -47.57 43.81 2.92
CA ARG A 218 -46.30 43.32 3.48
C ARG A 218 -46.51 43.20 4.99
N VAL A 219 -46.52 41.99 5.53
CA VAL A 219 -46.58 41.76 6.99
C VAL A 219 -45.15 41.55 7.47
N SER A 220 -44.65 42.45 8.31
CA SER A 220 -43.51 42.17 9.18
C SER A 220 -44.08 41.80 10.54
N THR A 221 -43.79 40.59 11.01
CA THR A 221 -44.04 40.20 12.40
C THR A 221 -43.07 40.99 13.29
N PHE A 222 -43.61 41.71 14.27
CA PHE A 222 -42.85 42.48 15.27
C PHE A 222 -42.51 41.61 16.47
#